data_AF-T2IFH4-F1
#
_entry.id   AF-T2IFH4-F1
#
_cell.length_a   1.000
_cell.length_b   1.000
_cell.length_c   1.000
_cell.angle_alpha   90.00
_cell.angle_beta   90.00
_cell.angle_gamma   90.00
#
_symmetry.space_group_name_H-M   'P 1'
#
loop_
_entity.id
_entity.type
_entity.pdbx_description
1 polymer ?
#
loop_
_entity_poly.entity_id
_entity_poly.type
_entity_poly.pdbx_seq_one_letter_code
_entity_poly.pdbx_strand_id
1 'polypeptide(L)' 'MKEKTLIVNLLPYVDNAKVDIRKLRDYCLNPDHDHGKHKARLFSSILGMNTDNAEELRQIIFKVIKNP' A
#
# COMPACT_ATOMS: atom_id res chain seq x y z
N MET A 1 0.52 -12.13 33.38
CA MET A 1 -0.18 -11.87 32.10
C MET A 1 0.91 -11.84 31.04
N LYS A 2 0.91 -12.80 30.11
CA LYS A 2 2.07 -13.15 29.27
C LYS A 2 2.52 -11.97 28.41
N GLU A 3 3.84 -11.80 28.32
CA GLU A 3 4.55 -10.77 27.55
C GLU A 3 3.96 -10.62 26.14
N LYS A 4 3.55 -9.39 25.82
CA LYS A 4 3.37 -8.97 24.42
C LYS A 4 4.77 -8.88 23.84
N THR A 5 5.27 -9.98 23.28
CA THR A 5 6.50 -9.95 22.47
C THR A 5 6.32 -8.90 21.39
N LEU A 6 6.95 -7.75 21.58
CA LEU A 6 7.10 -6.71 20.60
C LEU A 6 7.93 -7.32 19.46
N ILE A 7 7.27 -7.77 18.40
CA ILE A 7 7.98 -8.04 17.14
C ILE A 7 8.31 -6.67 16.56
N VAL A 8 9.42 -6.10 17.03
CA VAL A 8 9.94 -4.79 16.60
C VAL A 8 10.40 -4.76 15.14
N ASN A 9 10.19 -5.81 14.34
CA ASN A 9 10.46 -5.84 12.90
C ASN A 9 9.56 -6.88 12.21
N LEU A 10 8.27 -6.58 12.03
CA LEU A 10 7.31 -7.50 11.39
C LEU A 10 7.77 -7.94 9.98
N LEU A 11 8.46 -7.04 9.27
CA LEU A 11 9.03 -7.31 7.96
C LEU A 11 10.55 -7.22 8.03
N PRO A 12 11.29 -8.25 7.57
CA PRO A 12 12.73 -8.17 7.47
C PRO A 12 13.13 -7.06 6.49
N TYR A 13 14.17 -6.29 6.82
CA TYR A 13 14.73 -5.24 5.98
C TYR A 13 13.72 -4.15 5.55
N VAL A 14 12.77 -3.78 6.43
CA VAL A 14 11.72 -2.80 6.11
C VAL A 14 12.25 -1.43 5.66
N ASP A 15 13.42 -1.02 6.13
CA ASP A 15 14.07 0.22 5.68
C ASP A 15 14.46 0.20 4.20
N ASN A 16 14.67 -0.99 3.63
CA ASN A 16 14.96 -1.20 2.21
C ASN A 16 13.69 -1.45 1.37
N ALA A 17 12.49 -1.37 1.95
CA ALA A 17 11.25 -1.63 1.24
C ALA A 17 11.06 -0.68 0.06
N LYS A 18 10.62 -1.22 -1.08
CA LYS A 18 10.37 -0.46 -2.30
C LYS A 18 8.91 -0.64 -2.72
N VAL A 19 8.20 0.47 -2.77
CA VAL A 19 6.87 0.57 -3.39
C VAL A 19 7.03 1.43 -4.63
N ASP A 20 7.05 0.79 -5.80
CA ASP A 20 7.12 1.49 -7.10
C ASP A 20 5.80 2.24 -7.33
N ILE A 21 5.90 3.56 -7.47
CA ILE A 21 4.75 4.43 -7.68
C ILE A 21 3.94 4.03 -8.92
N ARG A 22 4.58 3.48 -9.95
CA ARG A 22 3.92 3.02 -11.19
C ARG A 22 3.01 1.82 -10.93
N LYS A 23 3.37 0.94 -9.98
CA LYS A 23 2.49 -0.17 -9.59
C LYS A 23 1.23 0.33 -8.87
N LEU A 24 1.32 1.47 -8.20
CA LEU A 24 0.15 2.11 -7.58
C LEU A 24 -0.66 2.85 -8.64
N ARG A 25 -0.06 3.85 -9.29
CA ARG A 25 -0.73 4.74 -10.25
C ARG A 25 -1.18 4.03 -11.51
N ASP A 26 -0.28 3.32 -12.19
CA ASP A 26 -0.51 2.84 -13.55
C ASP A 26 -1.20 1.47 -13.56
N TYR A 27 -1.21 0.75 -12.42
CA TYR A 27 -1.80 -0.60 -12.28
C TYR A 27 -2.89 -0.68 -11.20
N CYS A 28 -2.56 -0.57 -9.91
CA CYS A 28 -3.50 -0.88 -8.82
C CYS A 28 -4.65 0.13 -8.68
N LEU A 29 -4.41 1.41 -9.00
CA LEU A 29 -5.38 2.50 -8.90
C LEU A 29 -5.93 2.91 -10.27
N ASN A 30 -5.45 2.29 -11.35
CA ASN A 30 -5.86 2.60 -12.70
C ASN A 30 -7.10 1.77 -13.11
N PRO A 31 -8.27 2.40 -13.30
CA PRO A 31 -9.46 1.70 -13.77
C PRO A 31 -9.35 1.23 -15.24
N ASP A 32 -8.47 1.85 -16.03
CA ASP A 32 -8.29 1.55 -17.45
C ASP A 32 -7.26 0.43 -17.69
N HIS A 33 -6.56 -0.03 -16.66
CA HIS A 33 -5.60 -1.13 -16.81
C HIS A 33 -6.32 -2.48 -16.94
N ASP A 34 -5.99 -3.25 -17.99
CA ASP A 34 -6.60 -4.54 -18.33
C ASP A 34 -6.81 -5.49 -17.14
N HIS A 35 -5.75 -5.73 -16.36
CA HIS A 35 -5.79 -6.53 -15.13
C HIS A 35 -5.94 -5.72 -13.82
N GLY A 36 -5.52 -4.45 -13.81
CA GLY A 36 -5.47 -3.60 -12.63
C GLY A 36 -6.85 -3.08 -12.20
N LYS A 37 -7.79 -2.97 -13.14
CA LYS A 37 -9.14 -2.41 -12.94
C LYS A 37 -9.93 -3.00 -11.77
N HIS A 38 -9.77 -4.30 -11.48
CA HIS A 38 -10.46 -4.92 -10.34
C HIS A 38 -9.92 -4.46 -8.99
N LYS A 39 -8.62 -4.15 -8.91
CA LYS A 39 -8.01 -3.53 -7.73
C LYS A 39 -8.43 -2.07 -7.64
N ALA A 40 -8.41 -1.35 -8.75
CA ALA A 40 -8.83 0.06 -8.79
C ALA A 40 -10.28 0.21 -8.32
N ARG A 41 -11.17 -0.69 -8.74
CA ARG A 41 -12.55 -0.74 -8.24
C ARG A 41 -12.62 -0.93 -6.72
N LEU A 42 -11.80 -1.83 -6.16
CA LEU A 42 -11.77 -2.08 -4.72
C LEU A 42 -11.31 -0.84 -3.95
N PHE A 43 -10.18 -0.25 -4.36
CA PHE A 43 -9.62 0.97 -3.77
C PHE A 43 -10.61 2.14 -3.85
N SER A 44 -11.25 2.33 -5.00
CA SER A 44 -12.28 3.36 -5.16
C SER A 44 -13.50 3.08 -4.27
N SER A 45 -14.00 1.84 -4.22
CA SER A 45 -15.21 1.51 -3.46
C SER A 45 -15.05 1.56 -1.93
N ILE A 46 -13.87 1.24 -1.42
CA ILE A 46 -13.61 1.16 0.03
C ILE A 46 -12.98 2.45 0.56
N LEU A 47 -12.04 3.01 -0.21
CA LEU A 47 -11.18 4.11 0.24
C LEU A 47 -11.39 5.41 -0.54
N GLY A 48 -12.21 5.41 -1.60
CA GLY A 48 -12.38 6.57 -2.46
C GLY A 48 -11.12 6.93 -3.26
N MET A 49 -10.14 6.03 -3.35
CA MET A 49 -8.85 6.31 -3.98
C MET A 49 -8.85 5.99 -5.48
N ASN A 50 -8.21 6.87 -6.26
CA ASN A 50 -7.96 6.70 -7.69
C ASN A 50 -6.46 6.95 -8.01
N THR A 51 -6.11 7.07 -9.29
CA THR A 51 -4.72 7.28 -9.74
C THR A 51 -4.03 8.48 -9.10
N ASP A 52 -4.77 9.54 -8.75
CA ASP A 52 -4.24 10.77 -8.15
C ASP A 52 -3.79 10.56 -6.70
N ASN A 53 -4.32 9.53 -6.02
CA ASN A 53 -3.95 9.17 -4.66
C ASN A 53 -2.70 8.27 -4.57
N ALA A 54 -1.99 8.03 -5.69
CA ALA A 54 -0.89 7.06 -5.70
C ALA A 54 0.24 7.39 -4.70
N GLU A 55 0.64 8.66 -4.58
CA GLU A 55 1.67 9.05 -3.61
C GLU A 55 1.15 9.01 -2.17
N GLU A 56 -0.11 9.38 -1.95
CA GLU A 56 -0.76 9.28 -0.64
C GLU A 56 -0.79 7.82 -0.15
N LEU A 57 -1.25 6.89 -1.00
CA LEU A 57 -1.27 5.47 -0.69
C LEU A 57 0.15 4.95 -0.42
N ARG A 58 1.16 5.40 -1.17
CA ARG A 58 2.56 5.03 -0.95
C ARG A 58 3.05 5.46 0.43
N GLN A 59 2.73 6.68 0.84
CA GLN A 59 3.07 7.21 2.16
C GLN A 59 2.38 6.42 3.27
N ILE A 60 1.11 6.08 3.11
CA ILE A 60 0.35 5.25 4.07
C ILE A 60 1.02 3.88 4.22
N ILE A 61 1.35 3.22 3.10
CA ILE A 61 2.03 1.92 3.13
C ILE A 61 3.36 2.03 3.89
N PHE A 62 4.19 3.02 3.58
CA PHE A 62 5.47 3.20 4.28
C PHE A 62 5.31 3.50 5.77
N LYS A 63 4.32 4.33 6.13
CA LYS A 63 4.01 4.65 7.53
C LYS A 63 3.62 3.40 8.31
N VAL A 64 2.74 2.57 7.75
CA VAL A 64 2.26 1.34 8.39
C VAL A 64 3.38 0.30 8.51
N ILE A 65 4.18 0.08 7.46
CA ILE A 65 5.21 -0.97 7.54
C ILE A 65 6.38 -0.58 8.46
N LYS A 66 6.72 0.71 8.55
CA LYS A 66 7.81 1.20 9.42
C LYS A 66 7.39 1.42 10.88
N ASN A 67 6.09 1.55 11.13
CA ASN A 67 5.53 1.67 12.48
C ASN A 67 4.29 0.76 12.60
N PRO A 68 4.51 -0.56 12.58
CA PRO A 68 3.44 -1.57 12.50
C PRO A 68 2.64 -1.74 13.79
#